data_AF-A0A3R7GQD3-F1
#
_entry.id   AF-A0A3R7GQD3-F1
#
_cell.length_a   1.000
_cell.length_b   1.000
_cell.length_c   1.000
_cell.angle_alpha   90.00
_cell.angle_beta   90.00
_cell.angle_gamma   90.00
#
_symmetry.space_group_name_H-M   'P 1'
#
loop_
_entity.id
_entity.type
_entity.pdbx_description
1 polymer ?
#
loop_
_entity_poly.entity_id
_entity_poly.type
_entity_poly.pdbx_seq_one_letter_code
_entity_poly.pdbx_strand_id
1 'polypeptide(L)'
;MNLSQYNDTDECNARPVAEDTCLVFPGHSKLEWTDKYGRKAALMDNCIFMIVGGMVQASVSNVWLFALGRLIAGISSGTATATIGGYMNELSPPHIRNPLGLGLQIFMTIGILFPAIAFFFANTSSG
;
A
#
# COMPACT_ATOMS: atom_id res chain seq x y z
N MET A 1 -10.76 -19.77 6.46
CA MET A 1 -12.01 -19.03 6.20
C MET A 1 -12.98 -19.52 7.26
N ASN A 2 -13.59 -18.61 8.03
CA ASN A 2 -14.50 -19.04 9.09
C ASN A 2 -15.84 -19.41 8.44
N LEU A 3 -16.05 -20.71 8.25
CA LEU A 3 -17.21 -21.30 7.55
C LEU A 3 -18.48 -21.27 8.40
N SER A 4 -18.39 -20.88 9.68
CA SER A 4 -19.52 -20.85 10.60
C SER A 4 -20.53 -19.72 10.33
N GLN A 5 -20.23 -18.78 9.42
CA GLN A 5 -21.14 -17.69 9.07
C GLN A 5 -22.12 -18.07 7.94
N TYR A 6 -21.86 -19.15 7.21
CA TYR A 6 -22.73 -19.61 6.12
C TYR A 6 -23.48 -20.86 6.56
N ASN A 7 -24.79 -20.85 6.34
CA ASN A 7 -25.68 -21.95 6.75
C ASN A 7 -25.50 -23.20 5.86
N ASP A 8 -25.03 -23.04 4.61
CA ASP A 8 -24.81 -24.16 3.67
C ASP A 8 -23.64 -23.89 2.67
N THR A 9 -23.01 -24.98 2.20
CA THR A 9 -21.89 -25.01 1.23
C THR A 9 -22.28 -24.59 -0.18
N ASP A 10 -23.55 -24.72 -0.56
CA ASP A 10 -24.03 -24.31 -1.90
C ASP A 10 -24.17 -22.79 -2.02
N GLU A 11 -24.58 -22.09 -0.97
CA GLU A 11 -24.59 -20.61 -0.92
C GLU A 11 -23.17 -20.03 -0.91
N CYS A 12 -22.20 -20.74 -0.31
CA CYS A 12 -20.78 -20.36 -0.35
C CYS A 12 -20.19 -20.44 -1.77
N ASN A 13 -20.75 -21.28 -2.64
CA ASN A 13 -20.26 -21.49 -4.01
C ASN A 13 -21.02 -20.69 -5.07
N ALA A 14 -22.12 -20.01 -4.71
CA ALA A 14 -22.83 -19.12 -5.61
C ALA A 14 -22.03 -17.82 -5.83
N ARG A 15 -21.70 -17.51 -7.09
CA ARG A 15 -21.24 -16.16 -7.49
C ARG A 15 -22.41 -15.42 -8.17
N PRO A 16 -22.61 -14.12 -7.93
CA PRO A 16 -21.90 -13.26 -6.98
C PRO A 16 -22.59 -13.20 -5.60
N VAL A 17 -21.79 -13.13 -4.54
CA VAL A 17 -22.24 -12.83 -3.16
C VAL A 17 -22.70 -11.38 -3.12
N ALA A 18 -23.89 -11.13 -2.55
CA ALA A 18 -24.59 -9.85 -2.55
C ALA A 18 -23.70 -8.64 -2.21
N GLU A 19 -23.91 -7.54 -2.95
CA GLU A 19 -23.15 -6.28 -2.94
C GLU A 19 -23.09 -5.52 -1.60
N ASP A 20 -23.75 -6.00 -0.54
CA ASP A 20 -23.82 -5.32 0.76
C ASP A 20 -23.02 -5.95 1.91
N THR A 21 -22.20 -6.99 1.65
CA THR A 21 -21.23 -7.47 2.66
C THR A 21 -19.91 -6.69 2.54
N CYS A 22 -20.05 -5.36 2.54
CA CYS A 22 -18.96 -4.41 2.56
C CYS A 22 -18.39 -4.34 3.99
N LEU A 23 -17.34 -5.11 4.28
CA LEU A 23 -16.55 -4.96 5.49
C LEU A 23 -15.17 -4.40 5.14
N VAL A 24 -15.06 -3.07 4.99
CA VAL A 24 -13.91 -2.27 5.46
C VAL A 24 -14.40 -0.81 5.67
N PHE A 25 -14.94 -0.54 6.86
CA PHE A 25 -15.17 0.78 7.49
C PHE A 25 -16.21 1.75 6.87
N PRO A 26 -17.31 2.07 7.61
CA PRO A 26 -18.12 3.24 7.32
C PRO A 26 -17.37 4.48 7.83
N GLY A 27 -16.79 5.27 6.93
CA GLY A 27 -16.29 6.60 7.28
C GLY A 27 -15.13 7.11 6.42
N HIS A 28 -15.41 8.19 5.70
CA HIS A 28 -14.45 9.13 5.10
C HIS A 28 -13.55 8.62 3.96
N SER A 29 -14.07 8.65 2.74
CA SER A 29 -13.80 9.75 1.80
C SER A 29 -14.29 9.35 0.41
N LYS A 30 -14.98 10.27 -0.25
CA LYS A 30 -15.51 10.19 -1.61
C LYS A 30 -14.55 9.46 -2.56
N LEU A 31 -15.09 8.64 -3.47
CA LEU A 31 -14.78 8.65 -4.91
C LEU A 31 -15.69 7.62 -5.62
N GLU A 32 -16.63 8.16 -6.38
CA GLU A 32 -17.65 7.49 -7.19
C GLU A 32 -17.07 6.80 -8.46
N TRP A 33 -15.87 6.22 -8.36
CA TRP A 33 -15.14 5.63 -9.51
C TRP A 33 -14.89 4.11 -9.38
N THR A 34 -15.48 3.48 -8.36
CA THR A 34 -15.06 2.14 -7.89
C THR A 34 -15.85 0.97 -8.48
N ASP A 35 -16.82 1.15 -9.38
CA ASP A 35 -17.53 -0.01 -9.95
C ASP A 35 -16.87 -0.63 -11.20
N LYS A 36 -15.87 0.04 -11.78
CA LYS A 36 -15.14 -0.52 -12.95
C LYS A 36 -13.64 -0.29 -12.96
N TYR A 37 -13.12 0.66 -12.18
CA TYR A 37 -11.69 0.95 -12.15
C TYR A 37 -11.05 0.21 -10.96
N GLY A 38 -10.82 -1.09 -11.18
CA GLY A 38 -10.34 -2.02 -10.17
C GLY A 38 -9.08 -1.52 -9.45
N ARG A 39 -8.94 -1.91 -8.18
CA ARG A 39 -7.82 -1.64 -7.26
C ARG A 39 -6.41 -1.62 -7.86
N LYS A 40 -6.19 -2.32 -8.98
CA LYS A 40 -4.95 -2.27 -9.78
C LYS A 40 -4.63 -0.89 -10.37
N ALA A 41 -5.64 -0.11 -10.76
CA ALA A 41 -5.47 1.23 -11.32
C ALA A 41 -4.99 2.24 -10.27
N ALA A 42 -5.53 2.18 -9.05
CA ALA A 42 -5.06 3.00 -7.93
C ALA A 42 -3.60 2.68 -7.55
N LEU A 43 -3.20 1.41 -7.67
CA LEU A 43 -1.81 0.98 -7.48
C LEU A 43 -0.88 1.53 -8.58
N MET A 44 -1.32 1.48 -9.84
CA MET A 44 -0.58 2.04 -10.97
C MET A 44 -0.41 3.56 -10.87
N ASP A 45 -1.48 4.27 -10.51
CA ASP A 45 -1.45 5.73 -10.32
C ASP A 45 -0.44 6.12 -9.22
N ASN A 46 -0.45 5.40 -8.09
CA ASN A 46 0.55 5.57 -7.03
C ASN A 46 1.98 5.36 -7.52
N CYS A 47 2.23 4.33 -8.33
CA CYS A 47 3.56 4.08 -8.90
C CYS A 47 4.02 5.24 -9.79
N ILE A 48 3.15 5.77 -10.65
CA ILE A 48 3.48 6.91 -11.53
C ILE A 48 3.80 8.13 -10.67
N PHE A 49 2.98 8.42 -9.65
CA PHE A 49 3.19 9.55 -8.74
C PHE A 49 4.52 9.44 -7.98
N MET A 50 4.87 8.23 -7.55
CA MET A 50 6.13 7.94 -6.86
C MET A 50 7.34 8.16 -7.77
N ILE A 51 7.27 7.75 -9.04
CA ILE A 51 8.35 7.96 -10.02
C ILE A 51 8.57 9.46 -10.25
N VAL A 52 7.50 10.23 -10.43
CA VAL A 52 7.58 11.69 -10.60
C VAL A 52 8.22 12.35 -9.36
N GLY A 53 7.78 11.97 -8.15
CA GLY A 53 8.36 12.49 -6.91
C GLY A 53 9.85 12.15 -6.72
N GLY A 54 10.29 10.98 -7.19
CA GLY A 54 11.70 10.57 -7.21
C GLY A 54 12.54 11.36 -8.22
N MET A 55 12.03 11.57 -9.44
CA MET A 55 12.71 12.36 -10.46
C MET A 55 12.93 13.81 -10.05
N VAL A 56 11.94 14.42 -9.37
CA VAL A 56 12.05 15.79 -8.85
C VAL A 56 13.12 15.88 -7.77
N GLN A 57 13.21 14.91 -6.86
CA GLN A 57 14.27 14.87 -5.85
C GLN A 57 15.66 14.65 -6.46
N ALA A 58 15.78 13.86 -7.53
CA ALA A 58 17.06 13.58 -8.18
C ALA A 58 17.60 14.76 -9.00
N SER A 59 16.71 15.59 -9.55
CA SER A 59 17.11 16.65 -10.49
C SER A 59 17.50 17.97 -9.82
N VAL A 60 17.23 18.14 -8.52
CA VAL A 60 17.31 19.45 -7.87
C VAL A 60 18.23 19.45 -6.65
N SER A 61 19.25 20.32 -6.67
CA SER A 61 20.20 20.53 -5.57
C SER A 61 19.80 21.62 -4.56
N ASN A 62 18.62 22.24 -4.74
CA ASN A 62 18.08 23.24 -3.82
C ASN A 62 17.40 22.57 -2.61
N VAL A 63 17.78 22.95 -1.39
CA VAL A 63 17.25 22.40 -0.12
C VAL A 63 15.72 22.47 -0.04
N TRP A 64 15.12 23.58 -0.50
CA TRP A 64 13.66 23.79 -0.47
C TRP A 64 12.91 22.82 -1.39
N LEU A 65 13.43 22.60 -2.60
CA LEU A 65 12.83 21.69 -3.59
C LEU A 65 13.06 20.23 -3.22
N PHE A 66 14.21 19.91 -2.61
CA PHE A 66 14.48 18.60 -2.04
C PHE A 66 13.52 18.26 -0.89
N ALA A 67 13.24 19.21 0.00
CA ALA A 67 12.27 19.03 1.09
C ALA A 67 10.84 18.82 0.58
N LEU A 68 10.40 19.60 -0.41
CA LEU A 68 9.09 19.41 -1.06
C LEU A 68 8.98 18.05 -1.74
N GLY A 69 10.02 17.62 -2.47
CA GLY A 69 10.06 16.30 -3.08
C GLY A 69 9.94 15.16 -2.07
N ARG A 70 10.58 15.28 -0.89
CA ARG A 70 10.44 14.32 0.21
C ARG A 70 9.04 14.26 0.80
N LEU A 71 8.37 15.40 0.96
CA LEU A 71 6.98 15.43 1.42
C LEU A 71 6.05 14.71 0.44
N ILE A 72 6.19 15.00 -0.85
CA ILE A 72 5.38 14.37 -1.89
C ILE A 72 5.64 12.86 -1.94
N ALA A 73 6.90 12.43 -1.93
CA ALA A 73 7.26 11.01 -1.93
C ALA A 73 6.84 10.28 -0.65
N GLY A 74 6.82 10.98 0.50
CA GLY A 74 6.29 10.46 1.76
C GLY A 74 4.78 10.21 1.69
N ILE A 75 4.03 11.18 1.16
CA ILE A 75 2.58 11.05 0.97
C ILE A 75 2.28 9.89 0.00
N SER A 76 2.97 9.80 -1.13
CA SER A 76 2.76 8.72 -2.10
C SER A 76 3.09 7.33 -1.55
N SER A 77 4.19 7.19 -0.80
CA SER A 77 4.56 5.91 -0.18
C SER A 77 3.56 5.50 0.91
N GLY A 78 3.03 6.47 1.67
CA GLY A 78 1.98 6.24 2.67
C GLY A 78 0.68 5.75 2.05
N THR A 79 0.21 6.39 0.98
CA THR A 79 -0.99 5.98 0.25
C THR A 79 -0.82 4.61 -0.41
N ALA A 80 0.36 4.32 -0.95
CA ALA A 80 0.67 3.00 -1.51
C ALA A 80 0.58 1.89 -0.45
N THR A 81 1.18 2.11 0.73
CA THR A 81 1.18 1.13 1.82
C THR A 81 -0.23 0.86 2.34
N ALA A 82 -1.05 1.90 2.50
CA ALA A 82 -2.46 1.75 2.89
C ALA A 82 -3.26 0.96 1.84
N THR A 83 -3.06 1.26 0.56
CA THR A 83 -3.73 0.56 -0.55
C THR A 83 -3.34 -0.92 -0.61
N ILE A 84 -2.06 -1.25 -0.40
CA ILE A 84 -1.57 -2.63 -0.37
C ILE A 84 -2.13 -3.38 0.85
N GLY A 85 -2.21 -2.73 2.01
CA GLY A 85 -2.82 -3.31 3.22
C GLY A 85 -4.31 -3.63 3.05
N GLY A 86 -5.06 -2.72 2.41
CA GLY A 86 -6.43 -3.02 1.96
C GLY A 86 -6.44 -4.18 0.98
N TYR A 87 -5.54 -4.14 -0.01
CA TYR A 87 -5.47 -5.14 -1.05
C TYR A 87 -5.33 -6.56 -0.49
N MET A 88 -4.38 -6.73 0.43
CA MET A 88 -4.17 -8.00 1.13
C MET A 88 -5.36 -8.41 1.98
N ASN A 89 -5.99 -7.49 2.72
CA ASN A 89 -7.12 -7.84 3.60
C ASN A 89 -8.31 -8.41 2.82
N GLU A 90 -8.54 -7.92 1.61
CA GLU A 90 -9.61 -8.38 0.73
C GLU A 90 -9.22 -9.66 -0.03
N LEU A 91 -7.93 -9.90 -0.31
CA LEU A 91 -7.46 -11.14 -0.93
C LEU A 91 -7.32 -12.30 0.07
N SER A 92 -7.19 -11.98 1.36
CA SER A 92 -6.66 -12.93 2.35
C SER A 92 -7.77 -13.61 3.17
N PRO A 93 -7.81 -14.96 3.19
CA PRO A 93 -8.64 -15.73 4.12
C PRO A 93 -8.31 -15.39 5.58
N PRO A 94 -9.30 -15.32 6.49
CA PRO A 94 -9.12 -14.82 7.87
C PRO A 94 -8.05 -15.56 8.71
N HIS A 95 -7.67 -16.78 8.32
CA HIS A 95 -6.59 -17.54 8.95
C HIS A 95 -5.20 -16.99 8.61
N ILE A 96 -4.93 -16.54 7.38
CA ILE A 96 -3.58 -16.17 6.91
C ILE A 96 -3.35 -14.66 6.82
N ARG A 97 -4.29 -13.85 7.33
CA ARG A 97 -4.16 -12.39 7.36
C ARG A 97 -2.93 -11.91 8.12
N ASN A 98 -2.66 -12.48 9.29
CA ASN A 98 -1.51 -12.12 10.12
C ASN A 98 -0.14 -12.34 9.44
N PRO A 99 0.19 -13.55 8.94
CA PRO A 99 1.50 -13.78 8.33
C PRO A 99 1.74 -12.94 7.07
N LEU A 100 0.69 -12.66 6.28
CA LEU A 100 0.81 -11.79 5.09
C LEU A 100 1.09 -10.33 5.46
N GLY A 101 0.41 -9.80 6.47
CA GLY A 101 0.67 -8.45 6.98
C GLY A 101 2.07 -8.30 7.58
N LEU A 102 2.52 -9.29 8.36
CA LEU A 102 3.87 -9.31 8.93
C LEU A 102 4.95 -9.37 7.86
N GLY A 103 4.76 -10.15 6.80
CA GLY A 103 5.69 -10.23 5.67
C GLY A 103 5.93 -8.86 5.00
N LEU A 104 4.86 -8.10 4.76
CA LEU A 104 5.00 -6.74 4.22
C LEU A 104 5.67 -5.77 5.19
N GLN A 105 5.34 -5.83 6.48
CA GLN A 105 5.97 -4.98 7.49
C GLN A 105 7.49 -5.24 7.59
N ILE A 106 7.90 -6.51 7.53
CA ILE A 106 9.32 -6.90 7.53
C ILE A 106 10.00 -6.35 6.28
N PHE A 107 9.38 -6.48 5.11
CA PHE A 107 9.93 -5.95 3.86
C PHE A 107 10.12 -4.42 3.89
N MET A 108 9.12 -3.68 4.39
CA MET A 108 9.21 -2.23 4.58
C MET A 108 10.34 -1.83 5.54
N THR A 109 10.50 -2.59 6.63
CA THR A 109 11.55 -2.36 7.63
C THR A 109 12.95 -2.59 7.03
N ILE A 110 13.13 -3.63 6.23
CA ILE A 110 14.38 -3.88 5.50
C ILE A 110 14.64 -2.74 4.49
N GLY A 111 13.60 -2.27 3.81
CA GLY A 111 13.67 -1.17 2.87
C GLY A 111 14.22 0.14 3.47
N ILE A 112 13.82 0.49 4.69
CA ILE A 112 14.34 1.70 5.36
C ILE A 112 15.72 1.50 6.00
N LEU A 113 16.08 0.26 6.32
CA LEU A 113 17.42 -0.08 6.82
C LEU A 113 18.50 0.14 5.75
N PHE A 114 18.20 -0.15 4.47
CA PHE A 114 19.14 0.00 3.36
C PHE A 114 19.74 1.41 3.21
N PRO A 115 18.95 2.50 3.12
CA PRO A 115 19.49 3.85 3.06
C PRO A 115 20.19 4.27 4.36
N ALA A 116 19.79 3.74 5.52
CA ALA A 116 20.49 4.01 6.79
C ALA A 116 21.92 3.42 6.77
N ILE A 117 22.08 2.19 6.29
CA ILE A 117 23.39 1.54 6.11
C ILE A 117 24.20 2.29 5.04
N ALA A 118 23.60 2.62 3.89
CA ALA A 118 24.28 3.35 2.84
C ALA A 118 24.78 4.72 3.32
N PHE A 119 23.99 5.44 4.11
CA PHE A 119 24.39 6.70 4.71
C PHE A 119 25.54 6.51 5.71
N PHE A 120 25.49 5.48 6.56
CA PHE A 120 26.58 5.15 7.47
C PHE A 120 27.90 4.85 6.73
N PHE A 121 27.85 4.05 5.66
CA PHE A 121 29.00 3.74 4.81
C PHE A 121 29.54 4.97 4.05
N ALA A 122 28.66 5.83 3.53
CA ALA A 122 29.07 7.06 2.85
C ALA A 122 29.76 8.06 3.81
N ASN A 123 29.27 8.17 5.05
CA ASN A 123 29.88 9.04 6.06
C ASN A 123 31.24 8.52 6.53
N THR A 124 31.44 7.20 6.63
CA THR A 124 32.75 6.64 7.00
C THR A 124 33.78 6.66 5.87
N SER A 125 33.37 6.82 4.61
CA SER A 125 34.28 6.88 3.45
C SER A 125 34.81 8.28 3.15
N SER A 126 34.25 9.33 3.77
CA SER A 126 34.69 10.73 3.60
C SER A 126 35.64 11.21 4.71
N GLY A 127 36.24 10.28 5.46
CA GLY A 127 37.26 10.53 6.49
C GLY A 127 38.65 10.08 6.03
#